data_AF-R4L736-F1
#
_entry.id   AF-R4L736-F1
#
_cell.length_a   1.000
_cell.length_b   1.000
_cell.length_c   1.000
_cell.angle_alpha   90.00
_cell.angle_beta   90.00
_cell.angle_gamma   90.00
#
_symmetry.space_group_name_H-M   'P 1'
#
loop_
_entity.id
_entity.type
_entity.pdbx_description
1 polymer ?
#
loop_
_entity_poly.entity_id
_entity_poly.type
_entity_poly.pdbx_seq_one_letter_code
_entity_poly.pdbx_strand_id
1 'polypeptide(L)'
;MPLFIGADYEKTVVSPYPLKMRAGRARRYRYGSVTEVVPRSPSGRTRPERTRDAGQLALVLIVVTALVSALGVPWLAIASGCAILFLAMTGRRRRAAQPGTVALPRGDAADVLYAPQERAAYGRAVATARRVRKTWPALHHMIDPDEADRGLTTALRDLASVLARRQQIRRLRDELEQAAAHGLAPDSPAARALAEQRDRVAELWRESGDDANRILAAVHAAAVAGENLIRELRVHQTARDAELAISRLTAAAGPASDAAPELAGRTAAVIAAYRELTGG
;
A
#
# COMPACT_ATOMS: atom_id res chain seq x y z
N MET A 1 -9.35 8.30 -14.14
CA MET A 1 -10.40 7.38 -13.61
C MET A 1 -9.88 6.71 -12.35
N PRO A 2 -10.68 6.59 -11.29
CA PRO A 2 -10.26 5.89 -10.07
C PRO A 2 -10.02 4.40 -10.30
N LEU A 3 -9.21 3.79 -9.45
CA LEU A 3 -8.91 2.35 -9.46
C LEU A 3 -9.18 1.77 -8.07
N PHE A 4 -9.93 0.69 -8.00
CA PHE A 4 -10.24 -0.02 -6.77
C PHE A 4 -9.50 -1.34 -6.74
N ILE A 5 -8.73 -1.56 -5.68
CA ILE A 5 -7.93 -2.77 -5.49
C ILE A 5 -8.43 -3.46 -4.22
N GLY A 6 -8.81 -4.73 -4.31
CA GLY A 6 -9.21 -5.53 -3.17
C GLY A 6 -8.36 -6.79 -3.10
N ALA A 7 -7.66 -7.01 -1.99
CA ALA A 7 -6.83 -8.20 -1.82
C ALA A 7 -7.30 -8.98 -0.60
N ASP A 8 -7.75 -10.22 -0.80
CA ASP A 8 -8.04 -11.18 0.28
C ASP A 8 -7.04 -12.32 0.28
N TYR A 9 -7.31 -13.40 1.02
CA TYR A 9 -6.42 -14.57 1.09
C TYR A 9 -6.47 -15.43 -0.18
N GLU A 10 -7.56 -15.38 -0.95
CA GLU A 10 -7.78 -16.20 -2.16
C GLU A 10 -7.33 -15.49 -3.43
N LYS A 11 -7.58 -14.17 -3.51
CA LYS A 11 -7.43 -13.41 -4.75
C LYS A 11 -7.11 -11.94 -4.52
N THR A 12 -6.70 -11.29 -5.60
CA THR A 12 -6.58 -9.84 -5.71
C THR A 12 -7.43 -9.38 -6.88
N VAL A 13 -8.41 -8.52 -6.62
CA VAL A 13 -9.35 -7.96 -7.58
C VAL A 13 -8.96 -6.52 -7.86
N VAL A 14 -8.86 -6.16 -9.14
CA VAL A 14 -8.58 -4.81 -9.60
C VAL A 14 -9.74 -4.39 -10.49
N SER A 15 -10.37 -3.25 -10.19
CA SER A 15 -11.57 -2.81 -10.90
C SER A 15 -11.63 -1.29 -11.02
N PRO A 16 -12.16 -0.75 -12.12
CA PRO A 16 -12.49 0.68 -12.21
C PRO A 16 -13.71 1.05 -11.34
N TYR A 17 -14.44 0.07 -10.79
CA TYR A 17 -15.65 0.29 -10.01
C TYR A 17 -15.47 -0.04 -8.51
N PRO A 18 -16.26 0.58 -7.62
CA PRO A 18 -16.17 0.34 -6.18
C PRO A 18 -16.36 -1.13 -5.78
N LEU A 19 -15.37 -1.68 -5.07
CA LEU A 19 -15.42 -3.06 -4.57
C LEU A 19 -16.27 -3.20 -3.31
N LYS A 20 -17.06 -4.28 -3.28
CA LYS A 20 -17.87 -4.71 -2.12
C LYS A 20 -17.23 -5.93 -1.46
N MET A 21 -17.42 -6.06 -0.15
CA MET A 21 -17.06 -7.29 0.57
C MET A 21 -18.21 -8.29 0.48
N ARG A 22 -17.91 -9.56 0.19
CA ARG A 22 -18.88 -10.65 0.27
C ARG A 22 -19.09 -11.08 1.72
N ALA A 23 -18.00 -11.22 2.47
CA ALA A 23 -18.01 -11.57 3.89
C ALA A 23 -16.99 -10.73 4.66
N GLY A 24 -17.09 -10.73 6.00
CA GLY A 24 -16.13 -10.02 6.85
C GLY A 24 -16.32 -8.51 6.91
N ARG A 25 -15.27 -7.82 7.40
CA ARG A 25 -15.13 -6.36 7.39
C ARG A 25 -13.91 -5.98 6.57
N ALA A 26 -13.94 -4.80 5.96
CA ALA A 26 -12.77 -4.24 5.29
C ALA A 26 -12.37 -2.90 5.89
N ARG A 27 -11.08 -2.59 5.77
CA ARG A 27 -10.56 -1.24 5.90
C ARG A 27 -10.29 -0.71 4.50
N ARG A 28 -10.75 0.52 4.25
CA ARG A 28 -10.52 1.22 2.98
C ARG A 28 -9.43 2.25 3.19
N TYR A 29 -8.45 2.27 2.29
CA TYR A 29 -7.40 3.28 2.25
C TYR A 29 -7.42 3.94 0.88
N ARG A 30 -7.39 5.27 0.83
CA ARG A 30 -7.35 6.02 -0.42
C ARG A 30 -5.98 6.67 -0.57
N TYR A 31 -5.35 6.45 -1.71
CA TYR A 31 -4.07 7.05 -2.10
C TYR A 31 -4.25 7.64 -3.51
N GLY A 32 -4.50 8.95 -3.59
CA GLY A 32 -4.86 9.61 -4.84
C GLY A 32 -6.15 9.04 -5.43
N SER A 33 -6.08 8.61 -6.68
CA SER A 33 -7.16 7.95 -7.41
C SER A 33 -7.27 6.43 -7.15
N VAL A 34 -6.35 5.84 -6.37
CA VAL A 34 -6.41 4.42 -5.97
C VAL A 34 -7.11 4.26 -4.62
N THR A 35 -8.07 3.34 -4.55
CA THR A 35 -8.76 2.94 -3.32
C THR A 35 -8.53 1.46 -3.04
N GLU A 36 -7.88 1.17 -1.92
CA GLU A 36 -7.54 -0.19 -1.52
C GLU A 36 -8.49 -0.70 -0.44
N VAL A 37 -9.04 -1.88 -0.67
CA VAL A 37 -10.00 -2.58 0.20
C VAL A 37 -9.30 -3.80 0.77
N VAL A 38 -8.84 -3.68 2.02
CA VAL A 38 -8.12 -4.76 2.71
C VAL A 38 -9.05 -5.39 3.76
N PRO A 39 -9.27 -6.70 3.72
CA PRO A 39 -9.96 -7.44 4.77
C PRO A 39 -9.34 -7.15 6.13
N ARG A 40 -10.17 -6.90 7.13
CA ARG A 40 -9.71 -6.90 8.53
C ARG A 40 -9.60 -8.35 8.99
N SER A 41 -8.57 -8.64 9.76
CA SER A 41 -8.46 -9.92 10.47
C SER A 41 -9.75 -10.16 11.26
N PRO A 42 -10.28 -11.39 11.23
CA PRO A 42 -11.47 -11.73 12.00
C PRO A 42 -11.19 -11.44 13.47
N SER A 43 -12.20 -10.94 14.19
CA SER A 43 -12.06 -10.78 15.65
C SER A 43 -11.71 -12.15 16.23
N GLY A 44 -10.53 -12.29 16.85
CA GLY A 44 -10.01 -13.55 17.39
C GLY A 44 -10.84 -14.20 18.50
N ARG A 45 -12.07 -13.71 18.73
CA ARG A 45 -13.02 -14.28 19.66
C ARG A 45 -13.43 -15.67 19.22
N THR A 46 -13.13 -16.62 20.09
CA THR A 46 -13.52 -18.01 19.93
C THR A 46 -15.06 -18.13 19.86
N ARG A 47 -15.59 -19.21 19.29
CA ARG A 47 -17.05 -19.47 19.31
C ARG A 47 -17.64 -19.38 20.73
N PRO A 48 -17.03 -19.95 21.80
CA PRO A 48 -17.57 -19.87 23.15
C PRO A 48 -17.58 -18.45 23.75
N GLU A 49 -16.57 -17.62 23.48
CA GLU A 49 -16.61 -16.21 23.90
C GLU A 49 -17.77 -15.45 23.25
N ARG A 50 -18.05 -15.75 21.98
CA ARG A 50 -19.16 -15.11 21.26
C ARG A 50 -20.53 -15.50 21.80
N THR A 51 -20.72 -16.76 22.19
CA THR A 51 -21.98 -17.21 22.79
C THR A 51 -22.16 -16.63 24.19
N ARG A 52 -21.09 -16.54 24.98
CA ARG A 52 -21.10 -15.89 26.30
C ARG A 52 -21.46 -14.40 26.20
N ASP A 53 -20.79 -13.66 25.33
CA ASP A 53 -21.06 -12.23 25.12
C ASP A 53 -22.48 -11.99 24.57
N ALA A 54 -23.00 -12.90 23.74
CA ALA A 54 -24.37 -12.83 23.23
C ALA A 54 -25.39 -13.12 24.33
N GLY A 55 -25.12 -14.11 25.19
CA GLY A 55 -25.94 -14.44 26.35
C GLY A 55 -26.01 -13.29 27.36
N GLN A 56 -24.87 -12.67 27.69
CA GLN A 56 -24.83 -11.49 28.57
C GLN A 56 -25.65 -10.33 27.99
N LEU A 57 -25.55 -10.10 26.69
CA LEU A 57 -26.28 -9.03 26.04
C LEU A 57 -27.79 -9.30 25.98
N ALA A 58 -28.18 -10.55 25.73
CA ALA A 58 -29.59 -10.97 25.81
C ALA A 58 -30.14 -10.78 27.22
N LEU A 59 -29.38 -11.16 28.26
CA LEU A 59 -29.77 -10.97 29.66
C LEU A 59 -30.00 -9.49 29.99
N VAL A 60 -29.08 -8.61 29.59
CA VAL A 60 -29.23 -7.16 29.80
C VAL A 60 -30.48 -6.63 29.12
N LEU A 61 -30.74 -7.03 27.87
CA LEU A 61 -31.94 -6.60 27.14
C LEU A 61 -33.24 -7.10 27.78
N ILE A 62 -33.25 -8.33 28.32
CA ILE A 62 -34.40 -8.88 29.06
C ILE A 62 -34.65 -8.05 30.33
N VAL A 63 -33.61 -7.75 31.11
CA VAL A 63 -33.72 -6.95 32.33
C VAL A 63 -34.22 -5.53 32.04
N VAL A 64 -33.67 -4.87 31.00
CA VAL A 64 -34.13 -3.54 30.56
C VAL A 64 -35.59 -3.60 30.11
N THR A 65 -35.99 -4.61 29.33
CA THR A 65 -37.37 -4.76 28.89
C THR A 65 -38.33 -4.92 30.07
N ALA A 66 -37.95 -5.72 31.09
CA ALA A 66 -38.74 -5.91 32.30
C ALA A 66 -38.87 -4.61 33.12
N LEU A 67 -37.78 -3.87 33.32
CA LEU A 67 -37.77 -2.59 34.03
C LEU A 67 -38.66 -1.54 33.35
N VAL A 68 -38.55 -1.39 32.03
CA VAL A 68 -39.36 -0.40 31.30
C VAL A 68 -40.83 -0.82 31.24
N SER A 69 -41.13 -2.12 31.20
CA SER A 69 -42.51 -2.62 31.31
C SER A 69 -43.13 -2.31 32.67
N ALA A 70 -42.33 -2.36 33.76
CA ALA A 70 -42.79 -1.98 35.10
C ALA A 70 -43.13 -0.49 35.23
N LEU A 71 -42.62 0.36 34.32
CA LEU A 71 -42.93 1.80 34.24
C LEU A 71 -44.19 2.10 33.40
N GLY A 72 -44.97 1.08 33.02
CA GLY A 72 -46.24 1.26 32.30
C GLY A 72 -46.10 1.45 30.79
N VAL A 73 -44.90 1.30 30.23
CA VAL A 73 -44.67 1.37 28.79
C VAL A 73 -45.07 0.03 28.14
N PRO A 74 -45.77 0.03 26.99
CA PRO A 74 -46.19 -1.19 26.33
C PRO A 74 -45.00 -2.08 25.94
N TRP A 75 -44.95 -3.27 26.55
CA TRP A 75 -43.84 -4.22 26.44
C TRP A 75 -43.52 -4.64 25.01
N LEU A 76 -44.52 -4.70 24.11
CA LEU A 76 -44.35 -5.08 22.71
C LEU A 76 -43.42 -4.12 21.93
N ALA A 77 -43.51 -2.82 22.18
CA ALA A 77 -42.68 -1.82 21.52
C ALA A 77 -41.21 -1.94 21.97
N ILE A 78 -40.99 -2.22 23.25
CA ILE A 78 -39.64 -2.37 23.82
C ILE A 78 -39.02 -3.72 23.40
N ALA A 79 -39.80 -4.79 23.46
CA ALA A 79 -39.35 -6.13 23.07
C ALA A 79 -38.95 -6.19 21.59
N SER A 80 -39.73 -5.56 20.70
CA SER A 80 -39.39 -5.46 19.28
C SER A 80 -38.13 -4.64 19.05
N GLY A 81 -37.98 -3.48 19.71
CA GLY A 81 -36.74 -2.68 19.66
C GLY A 81 -35.50 -3.45 20.14
N CYS A 82 -35.63 -4.17 21.27
CA CYS A 82 -34.56 -5.01 21.81
C CYS A 82 -34.21 -6.18 20.88
N ALA A 83 -35.21 -6.84 20.28
CA ALA A 83 -35.00 -7.92 19.33
C ALA A 83 -34.27 -7.44 18.07
N ILE A 84 -34.68 -6.29 17.50
CA ILE A 84 -34.02 -5.67 16.35
C ILE A 84 -32.56 -5.34 16.69
N LEU A 85 -32.31 -4.73 17.85
CA LEU A 85 -30.96 -4.37 18.29
C LEU A 85 -30.09 -5.62 18.50
N PHE A 86 -30.64 -6.67 19.13
CA PHE A 86 -29.96 -7.95 19.32
C PHE A 86 -29.59 -8.60 17.99
N LEU A 87 -30.53 -8.69 17.05
CA LEU A 87 -30.30 -9.24 15.71
C LEU A 87 -29.27 -8.41 14.94
N ALA A 88 -29.35 -7.08 15.01
CA ALA A 88 -28.38 -6.20 14.35
C ALA A 88 -26.96 -6.37 14.91
N MET A 89 -26.80 -6.46 16.24
CA MET A 89 -25.49 -6.64 16.86
C MET A 89 -24.91 -8.04 16.67
N THR A 90 -25.72 -9.09 16.83
CA THR A 90 -25.28 -10.47 16.58
C THR A 90 -24.92 -10.67 15.11
N GLY A 91 -25.68 -10.10 14.17
CA GLY A 91 -25.34 -10.07 12.75
C GLY A 91 -24.02 -9.33 12.47
N ARG A 92 -23.82 -8.15 13.07
CA ARG A 92 -22.55 -7.39 12.96
C ARG A 92 -21.35 -8.13 13.55
N ARG A 93 -21.53 -8.89 14.65
CA ARG A 93 -20.48 -9.71 15.28
C ARG A 93 -20.19 -10.97 14.47
N ARG A 94 -21.21 -11.65 13.96
CA ARG A 94 -21.05 -12.81 13.06
C ARG A 94 -20.25 -12.43 11.82
N ARG A 95 -20.59 -11.31 11.17
CA ARG A 95 -19.78 -10.77 10.06
C ARG A 95 -18.35 -10.41 10.47
N ALA A 96 -18.15 -9.86 11.67
CA ALA A 96 -16.79 -9.52 12.15
C ALA A 96 -15.89 -10.74 12.39
N ALA A 97 -16.47 -11.90 12.63
CA ALA A 97 -15.76 -13.14 12.90
C ALA A 97 -15.50 -13.98 11.65
N GLN A 98 -16.01 -13.58 10.49
CA GLN A 98 -15.74 -14.25 9.22
C GLN A 98 -14.47 -13.66 8.59
N PRO A 99 -13.61 -14.51 7.97
CA PRO A 99 -12.53 -14.01 7.13
C PRO A 99 -13.14 -13.15 6.02
N GLY A 100 -12.56 -11.96 5.80
CA GLY A 100 -13.07 -11.06 4.79
C GLY A 100 -12.73 -11.56 3.39
N THR A 101 -13.75 -11.67 2.54
CA THR A 101 -13.60 -12.04 1.13
C THR A 101 -14.16 -10.93 0.25
N VAL A 102 -13.42 -10.57 -0.78
CA VAL A 102 -13.81 -9.53 -1.73
C VAL A 102 -14.82 -10.12 -2.72
N ALA A 103 -15.93 -9.41 -2.93
CA ALA A 103 -16.91 -9.80 -3.93
C ALA A 103 -16.35 -9.56 -5.33
N LEU A 104 -16.59 -10.52 -6.23
CA LEU A 104 -16.26 -10.36 -7.65
C LEU A 104 -17.21 -9.30 -8.25
N PRO A 105 -16.68 -8.26 -8.92
CA PRO A 105 -17.51 -7.32 -9.67
C PRO A 105 -18.30 -8.06 -10.75
N ARG A 106 -19.46 -7.52 -11.12
CA ARG A 106 -20.21 -8.02 -12.28
C ARG A 106 -19.62 -7.39 -13.54
N GLY A 107 -19.32 -8.21 -14.55
CA GLY A 107 -18.81 -7.79 -15.85
C GLY A 107 -17.30 -7.97 -16.02
N ASP A 108 -16.85 -7.80 -17.26
CA ASP A 108 -15.49 -8.15 -17.71
C ASP A 108 -14.45 -7.05 -17.47
N ALA A 109 -14.86 -5.91 -16.91
CA ALA A 109 -13.98 -4.77 -16.66
C ALA A 109 -13.09 -4.93 -15.41
N ALA A 110 -13.07 -6.10 -14.77
CA ALA A 110 -12.32 -6.34 -13.55
C ALA A 110 -11.30 -7.48 -13.73
N ASP A 111 -10.05 -7.20 -13.41
CA ASP A 111 -8.98 -8.18 -13.44
C ASP A 111 -8.90 -8.90 -12.09
N VAL A 112 -8.87 -10.23 -12.14
CA VAL A 112 -8.84 -11.06 -10.93
C VAL A 112 -7.62 -11.97 -10.94
N LEU A 113 -6.72 -11.69 -9.99
CA LEU A 113 -5.49 -12.43 -9.79
C LEU A 113 -5.68 -13.49 -8.71
N TYR A 114 -5.53 -14.76 -9.07
CA TYR A 114 -5.70 -15.89 -8.15
C TYR A 114 -4.35 -16.49 -7.76
N ALA A 115 -3.45 -16.59 -8.74
CA ALA A 115 -2.17 -17.24 -8.55
C ALA A 115 -1.27 -16.46 -7.58
N PRO A 116 -0.60 -17.13 -6.63
CA PRO A 116 0.23 -16.47 -5.62
C PRO A 116 1.34 -15.59 -6.21
N GLN A 117 1.96 -16.01 -7.32
CA GLN A 117 3.06 -15.31 -7.96
C GLN A 117 2.60 -13.96 -8.53
N GLU A 118 1.50 -13.95 -9.29
CA GLU A 118 0.89 -12.74 -9.84
C GLU A 118 0.40 -11.81 -8.74
N ARG A 119 -0.24 -12.36 -7.69
CA ARG A 119 -0.69 -11.57 -6.53
C ARG A 119 0.49 -10.92 -5.80
N ALA A 120 1.59 -11.64 -5.61
CA ALA A 120 2.78 -11.10 -4.97
C ALA A 120 3.45 -10.02 -5.83
N ALA A 121 3.55 -10.22 -7.15
CA ALA A 121 4.09 -9.23 -8.08
C ALA A 121 3.26 -7.94 -8.07
N TYR A 122 1.93 -8.06 -8.20
CA TYR A 122 1.03 -6.93 -8.14
C TYR A 122 1.08 -6.21 -6.79
N GLY A 123 1.12 -6.96 -5.68
CA GLY A 123 1.25 -6.40 -4.34
C GLY A 123 2.52 -5.56 -4.15
N ARG A 124 3.66 -6.00 -4.71
CA ARG A 124 4.91 -5.22 -4.71
C ARG A 124 4.79 -3.93 -5.54
N ALA A 125 4.13 -4.00 -6.70
CA ALA A 125 3.87 -2.82 -7.53
C ALA A 125 3.01 -1.79 -6.79
N VAL A 126 1.93 -2.23 -6.15
CA VAL A 126 1.05 -1.37 -5.33
C VAL A 126 1.82 -0.75 -4.16
N ALA A 127 2.63 -1.54 -3.45
CA ALA A 127 3.46 -1.02 -2.37
C ALA A 127 4.45 0.04 -2.86
N THR A 128 5.08 -0.19 -4.02
CA THR A 128 5.98 0.79 -4.65
C THR A 128 5.24 2.05 -5.08
N ALA A 129 4.08 1.90 -5.72
CA ALA A 129 3.24 3.02 -6.08
C ALA A 129 2.83 3.86 -4.87
N ARG A 130 2.45 3.23 -3.74
CA ARG A 130 2.18 3.95 -2.48
C ARG A 130 3.39 4.77 -2.00
N ARG A 131 4.61 4.26 -2.14
CA ARG A 131 5.83 5.01 -1.78
C ARG A 131 5.99 6.24 -2.68
N VAL A 132 5.84 6.08 -4.00
CA VAL A 132 5.84 7.20 -4.96
C VAL A 132 4.81 8.25 -4.57
N ARG A 133 3.57 7.86 -4.25
CA ARG A 133 2.53 8.82 -3.85
C ARG A 133 2.87 9.61 -2.59
N LYS A 134 3.65 9.03 -1.67
CA LYS A 134 4.09 9.71 -0.44
C LYS A 134 5.15 10.77 -0.72
N THR A 135 5.86 10.71 -1.84
CA THR A 135 6.89 11.70 -2.20
C THR A 135 6.28 12.94 -2.86
N TRP A 136 5.13 12.82 -3.53
CA TRP A 136 4.52 13.92 -4.30
C TRP A 136 4.25 15.23 -3.56
N PRO A 137 3.79 15.26 -2.29
CA PRO A 137 3.60 16.53 -1.59
C PRO A 137 4.87 17.39 -1.52
N ALA A 138 6.04 16.75 -1.40
CA ALA A 138 7.33 17.45 -1.41
C ALA A 138 7.76 17.90 -2.82
N LEU A 139 7.17 17.34 -3.87
CA LEU A 139 7.51 17.59 -5.27
C LEU A 139 6.46 18.43 -6.01
N HIS A 140 5.41 18.90 -5.33
CA HIS A 140 4.25 19.53 -5.97
C HIS A 140 4.55 20.80 -6.78
N HIS A 141 5.69 21.45 -6.55
CA HIS A 141 6.15 22.59 -7.33
C HIS A 141 6.88 22.20 -8.63
N MET A 142 7.28 20.92 -8.76
CA MET A 142 8.10 20.41 -9.86
C MET A 142 7.32 19.50 -10.82
N ILE A 143 6.28 18.85 -10.32
CA ILE A 143 5.44 17.92 -11.08
C ILE A 143 3.97 18.24 -10.86
N ASP A 144 3.13 18.00 -11.87
CA ASP A 144 1.68 17.95 -11.67
C ASP A 144 1.33 16.62 -10.97
N PRO A 145 0.90 16.64 -9.68
CA PRO A 145 0.60 15.43 -8.94
C PRO A 145 -0.62 14.69 -9.51
N ASP A 146 -1.57 15.36 -10.16
CA ASP A 146 -2.76 14.75 -10.71
C ASP A 146 -2.48 14.03 -12.03
N GLU A 147 -1.57 14.57 -12.85
CA GLU A 147 -1.07 13.87 -14.03
C GLU A 147 -0.22 12.65 -13.64
N ALA A 148 0.71 12.81 -12.70
CA ALA A 148 1.52 11.71 -12.18
C ALA A 148 0.66 10.60 -11.56
N ASP A 149 -0.41 10.96 -10.85
CA ASP A 149 -1.35 9.98 -10.29
C ASP A 149 -2.16 9.23 -11.34
N ARG A 150 -2.58 9.91 -12.40
CA ARG A 150 -3.26 9.26 -13.54
C ARG A 150 -2.32 8.30 -14.26
N GLY A 151 -1.07 8.68 -14.50
CA GLY A 151 -0.06 7.83 -15.13
C GLY A 151 0.21 6.57 -14.30
N LEU A 152 0.49 6.74 -13.01
CA LEU A 152 0.75 5.62 -12.09
C LEU A 152 -0.46 4.69 -11.94
N THR A 153 -1.67 5.25 -11.92
CA THR A 153 -2.91 4.47 -11.82
C THR A 153 -3.20 3.68 -13.09
N THR A 154 -2.88 4.24 -14.26
CA THR A 154 -2.98 3.55 -15.55
C THR A 154 -1.98 2.40 -15.61
N ALA A 155 -0.71 2.64 -15.25
CA ALA A 155 0.30 1.60 -15.18
C ALA A 155 -0.09 0.43 -14.24
N LEU A 156 -0.70 0.72 -13.09
CA LEU A 156 -1.21 -0.33 -12.20
C LEU A 156 -2.37 -1.12 -12.84
N ARG A 157 -3.29 -0.45 -13.53
CA ARG A 157 -4.37 -1.14 -14.25
C ARG A 157 -3.81 -2.06 -15.35
N ASP A 158 -2.90 -1.54 -16.17
CA ASP A 158 -2.30 -2.28 -17.27
C ASP A 158 -1.52 -3.50 -16.75
N LEU A 159 -0.78 -3.33 -15.64
CA LEU A 159 -0.12 -4.45 -14.97
C LEU A 159 -1.12 -5.53 -14.52
N ALA A 160 -2.26 -5.14 -13.95
CA ALA A 160 -3.28 -6.10 -13.52
C ALA A 160 -3.82 -6.90 -14.72
N SER A 161 -4.09 -6.22 -15.84
CA SER A 161 -4.56 -6.85 -17.07
C SER A 161 -3.53 -7.83 -17.65
N VAL A 162 -2.25 -7.42 -17.73
CA VAL A 162 -1.15 -8.29 -18.21
C VAL A 162 -0.99 -9.53 -17.32
N LEU A 163 -1.04 -9.37 -15.99
CA LEU A 163 -0.95 -10.49 -15.05
C LEU A 163 -2.17 -11.42 -15.11
N ALA A 164 -3.37 -10.86 -15.32
CA ALA A 164 -4.59 -11.67 -15.51
C ALA A 164 -4.50 -12.50 -16.80
N ARG A 165 -4.06 -11.89 -17.90
CA ARG A 165 -3.77 -12.59 -19.17
C ARG A 165 -2.71 -13.67 -18.98
N ARG A 166 -1.64 -13.39 -18.24
CA ARG A 166 -0.59 -14.38 -17.92
C ARG A 166 -1.15 -15.59 -17.18
N GLN A 167 -2.08 -15.42 -16.25
CA GLN A 167 -2.74 -16.55 -15.59
C GLN A 167 -3.56 -17.40 -16.56
N GLN A 168 -4.24 -16.79 -17.54
CA GLN A 168 -4.98 -17.52 -18.57
C GLN A 168 -4.02 -18.33 -19.44
N ILE A 169 -2.90 -17.71 -19.87
CA ILE A 169 -1.85 -18.39 -20.64
C ILE A 169 -1.29 -19.57 -19.84
N ARG A 170 -1.05 -19.42 -18.53
CA ARG A 170 -0.59 -20.53 -17.68
C ARG A 170 -1.56 -21.70 -17.69
N ARG A 171 -2.85 -21.45 -17.48
CA ARG A 171 -3.89 -22.50 -17.53
C ARG A 171 -3.89 -23.21 -18.87
N LEU A 172 -3.82 -22.45 -19.97
CA LEU A 172 -3.76 -23.03 -21.31
C LEU A 172 -2.49 -23.88 -21.51
N ARG A 173 -1.34 -23.46 -20.98
CA ARG A 173 -0.12 -24.29 -21.00
C ARG A 173 -0.31 -25.60 -20.26
N ASP A 174 -0.87 -25.54 -19.06
CA ASP A 174 -1.13 -26.71 -18.23
C ASP A 174 -2.10 -27.68 -18.94
N GLU A 175 -3.14 -27.15 -19.60
CA GLU A 175 -4.10 -27.93 -20.41
C GLU A 175 -3.43 -28.60 -21.63
N LEU A 176 -2.59 -27.88 -22.37
CA LEU A 176 -1.85 -28.43 -23.51
C LEU A 176 -0.81 -29.47 -23.09
N GLU A 177 -0.17 -29.29 -21.93
CA GLU A 177 0.76 -30.26 -21.36
C GLU A 177 0.05 -31.54 -20.91
N GLN A 178 -1.11 -31.41 -20.28
CA GLN A 178 -1.97 -32.56 -19.96
C GLN A 178 -2.41 -33.28 -21.23
N ALA A 179 -2.84 -32.57 -22.27
CA ALA A 179 -3.20 -33.18 -23.56
C ALA A 179 -2.03 -33.97 -24.18
N ALA A 180 -0.80 -33.44 -24.08
CA ALA A 180 0.39 -34.14 -24.57
C ALA A 180 0.68 -35.43 -23.79
N ALA A 181 0.33 -35.50 -22.51
CA ALA A 181 0.54 -36.68 -21.67
C ALA A 181 -0.39 -37.86 -22.03
N HIS A 182 -1.45 -37.65 -22.83
CA HIS A 182 -2.38 -38.72 -23.24
C HIS A 182 -1.83 -39.65 -24.34
N GLY A 183 -0.52 -39.61 -24.62
CA GLY A 183 0.16 -40.65 -25.41
C GLY A 183 -0.18 -40.63 -26.90
N LEU A 184 -0.27 -39.45 -27.52
CA LEU A 184 -0.41 -39.33 -28.97
C LEU A 184 0.80 -39.97 -29.67
N ALA A 185 0.56 -40.67 -30.78
CA ALA A 185 1.65 -41.18 -31.62
C ALA A 185 2.51 -39.99 -32.12
N PRO A 186 3.85 -40.07 -32.03
CA PRO A 186 4.75 -38.94 -32.24
C PRO A 186 4.64 -38.33 -33.64
N ASP A 187 4.36 -39.14 -34.66
CA ASP A 187 4.24 -38.69 -36.06
C ASP A 187 2.81 -38.34 -36.47
N SER A 188 1.85 -38.41 -35.55
CA SER A 188 0.46 -38.07 -35.87
C SER A 188 0.32 -36.58 -36.20
N PRO A 189 -0.58 -36.20 -37.13
CA PRO A 189 -0.88 -34.79 -37.40
C PRO A 189 -1.36 -34.05 -36.15
N ALA A 190 -2.02 -34.75 -35.21
CA ALA A 190 -2.45 -34.20 -33.94
C ALA A 190 -1.26 -33.85 -33.02
N ALA A 191 -0.23 -34.71 -32.95
CA ALA A 191 0.99 -34.43 -32.18
C ALA A 191 1.74 -33.20 -32.72
N ARG A 192 1.84 -33.05 -34.05
CA ARG A 192 2.45 -31.87 -34.69
C ARG A 192 1.67 -30.59 -34.40
N ALA A 193 0.34 -30.61 -34.58
CA ALA A 193 -0.51 -29.46 -34.27
C ALA A 193 -0.42 -29.04 -32.79
N LEU A 194 -0.36 -30.01 -31.88
CA LEU A 194 -0.19 -29.74 -30.44
C LEU A 194 1.17 -29.11 -30.14
N ALA A 195 2.25 -29.57 -30.78
CA ALA A 195 3.58 -28.98 -30.65
C ALA A 195 3.58 -27.51 -31.12
N GLU A 196 3.01 -27.23 -32.29
CA GLU A 196 2.88 -25.85 -32.80
C GLU A 196 2.09 -24.94 -31.85
N GLN A 197 0.99 -25.44 -31.27
CA GLN A 197 0.24 -24.66 -30.29
C GLN A 197 1.03 -24.39 -29.02
N ARG A 198 1.79 -25.37 -28.52
CA ARG A 198 2.67 -25.19 -27.36
C ARG A 198 3.73 -24.13 -27.61
N ASP A 199 4.32 -24.10 -28.81
CA ASP A 199 5.32 -23.11 -29.19
C ASP A 199 4.71 -21.70 -29.24
N ARG A 200 3.53 -21.54 -29.84
CA ARG A 200 2.81 -20.25 -29.86
C ARG A 200 2.46 -19.76 -28.46
N VAL A 201 1.99 -20.65 -27.59
CA VAL A 201 1.66 -20.30 -26.20
C VAL A 201 2.93 -19.99 -25.39
N ALA A 202 4.06 -20.63 -25.69
CA ALA A 202 5.35 -20.31 -25.08
C ALA A 202 5.87 -18.92 -25.49
N GLU A 203 5.67 -18.51 -26.75
CA GLU A 203 5.95 -17.14 -27.21
C GLU A 203 5.09 -16.12 -26.46
N LEU A 204 3.76 -16.32 -26.46
CA LEU A 204 2.83 -15.45 -25.74
C LEU A 204 3.18 -15.32 -24.24
N TRP A 205 3.67 -16.40 -23.63
CA TRP A 205 4.13 -16.38 -22.24
C TRP A 205 5.39 -15.52 -22.03
N ARG A 206 6.32 -15.51 -22.98
CA ARG A 206 7.52 -14.66 -22.94
C ARG A 206 7.14 -13.20 -23.12
N GLU A 207 6.39 -12.88 -24.17
CA GLU A 207 5.91 -11.52 -24.46
C GLU A 207 5.15 -10.91 -23.26
N SER A 208 4.19 -11.66 -22.70
CA SER A 208 3.44 -11.17 -21.52
C SER A 208 4.32 -10.96 -20.29
N GLY A 209 5.43 -11.70 -20.19
CA GLY A 209 6.41 -11.56 -19.13
C GLY A 209 7.22 -10.28 -19.29
N ASP A 210 7.66 -10.00 -20.51
CA ASP A 210 8.41 -8.80 -20.85
C ASP A 210 7.59 -7.53 -20.65
N ASP A 211 6.30 -7.56 -21.02
CA ASP A 211 5.37 -6.45 -20.75
C ASP A 211 5.19 -6.20 -19.25
N ALA A 212 4.98 -7.25 -18.45
CA ALA A 212 4.86 -7.12 -17.00
C ALA A 212 6.15 -6.56 -16.38
N ASN A 213 7.32 -7.06 -16.82
CA ASN A 213 8.61 -6.60 -16.35
C ASN A 213 8.87 -5.14 -16.72
N ARG A 214 8.49 -4.72 -17.92
CA ARG A 214 8.60 -3.32 -18.37
C ARG A 214 7.80 -2.38 -17.49
N ILE A 215 6.54 -2.72 -17.18
CA ILE A 215 5.69 -1.91 -16.32
C ILE A 215 6.23 -1.87 -14.88
N LEU A 216 6.66 -3.01 -14.34
CA LEU A 216 7.26 -3.08 -13.00
C LEU A 216 8.54 -2.25 -12.91
N ALA A 217 9.41 -2.33 -13.92
CA ALA A 217 10.64 -1.54 -14.00
C ALA A 217 10.33 -0.03 -14.07
N ALA A 218 9.35 0.39 -14.86
CA ALA A 218 8.94 1.78 -14.95
C ALA A 218 8.41 2.33 -13.61
N VAL A 219 7.54 1.56 -12.92
CA VAL A 219 7.02 1.94 -11.59
C VAL A 219 8.14 2.01 -10.55
N HIS A 220 9.11 1.09 -10.61
CA HIS A 220 10.27 1.09 -9.73
C HIS A 220 11.20 2.28 -9.99
N ALA A 221 11.52 2.55 -11.26
CA ALA A 221 12.36 3.67 -11.66
C ALA A 221 11.75 5.01 -11.21
N ALA A 222 10.43 5.18 -11.36
CA ALA A 222 9.73 6.36 -10.87
C ALA A 222 9.85 6.54 -9.35
N ALA A 223 9.82 5.44 -8.57
CA ALA A 223 10.03 5.49 -7.13
C ALA A 223 11.45 5.93 -6.77
N VAL A 224 12.46 5.31 -7.39
CA VAL A 224 13.86 5.64 -7.15
C VAL A 224 14.16 7.09 -7.53
N ALA A 225 13.68 7.55 -8.69
CA ALA A 225 13.84 8.94 -9.14
C ALA A 225 13.22 9.93 -8.15
N GLY A 226 11.98 9.70 -7.71
CA GLY A 226 11.29 10.56 -6.74
C GLY A 226 11.98 10.59 -5.37
N GLU A 227 12.47 9.45 -4.89
CA GLU A 227 13.19 9.35 -3.62
C GLU A 227 14.57 10.05 -3.68
N ASN A 228 15.31 9.89 -4.78
CA ASN A 228 16.59 10.56 -5.02
C ASN A 228 16.42 12.07 -5.10
N LEU A 229 15.40 12.55 -5.80
CA LEU A 229 15.14 13.98 -5.92
C LEU A 229 14.80 14.62 -4.56
N ILE A 230 14.00 13.95 -3.72
CA ILE A 230 13.75 14.42 -2.35
C ILE A 230 15.04 14.46 -1.54
N ARG A 231 15.91 13.45 -1.68
CA ARG A 231 17.19 13.44 -1.00
C ARG A 231 18.05 14.63 -1.44
N GLU A 232 18.10 14.92 -2.73
CA GLU A 232 18.85 16.04 -3.28
C GLU A 232 18.31 17.40 -2.76
N LEU A 233 16.99 17.60 -2.79
CA LEU A 233 16.36 18.81 -2.26
C LEU A 233 16.71 19.04 -0.77
N ARG A 234 16.75 17.98 0.04
CA ARG A 234 17.15 18.07 1.45
C ARG A 234 18.63 18.45 1.62
N VAL A 235 19.51 17.94 0.76
CA VAL A 235 20.94 18.28 0.78
C VAL A 235 21.12 19.74 0.42
N HIS A 236 20.47 20.21 -0.65
CA HIS A 236 20.51 21.63 -1.06
C HIS A 236 19.97 22.56 0.03
N GLN A 237 18.85 22.19 0.68
CA GLN A 237 18.30 22.98 1.78
C GLN A 237 19.25 23.05 2.98
N THR A 238 19.84 21.91 3.37
CA THR A 238 20.83 21.86 4.45
C THR A 238 22.07 22.69 4.13
N ALA A 239 22.56 22.64 2.89
CA ALA A 239 23.71 23.42 2.45
C ALA A 239 23.42 24.92 2.52
N ARG A 240 22.22 25.33 2.07
CA ARG A 240 21.78 26.73 2.14
C ARG A 240 21.62 27.22 3.58
N ASP A 241 21.06 26.38 4.46
CA ASP A 241 20.91 26.70 5.88
C ASP A 241 22.28 26.84 6.57
N ALA A 242 23.24 25.99 6.20
CA ALA A 242 24.62 26.08 6.67
C ALA A 242 25.31 27.36 6.18
N GLU A 243 25.15 27.72 4.90
CA GLU A 243 25.68 28.97 4.33
C GLU A 243 25.11 30.20 5.05
N LEU A 244 23.81 30.21 5.31
CA LEU A 244 23.16 31.28 6.08
C LEU A 244 23.65 31.32 7.53
N ALA A 245 23.87 30.18 8.18
CA ALA A 245 24.41 30.12 9.53
C ALA A 245 25.85 30.66 9.58
N ILE A 246 26.70 30.27 8.63
CA ILE A 246 28.08 30.78 8.49
C ILE A 246 28.06 32.30 8.22
N SER A 247 27.19 32.76 7.33
CA SER A 247 27.02 34.20 7.03
C SER A 247 26.59 34.99 8.26
N ARG A 248 25.71 34.43 9.10
CA ARG A 248 25.31 35.05 10.38
C ARG A 248 26.44 35.07 11.40
N LEU A 249 27.21 33.98 11.52
CA LEU A 249 28.34 33.91 12.44
C LEU A 249 29.46 34.87 12.04
N THR A 250 29.74 34.98 10.74
CA THR A 250 30.72 35.93 10.21
C THR A 250 30.25 37.38 10.35
N ALA A 251 28.98 37.68 10.10
CA ALA A 251 28.42 39.01 10.36
C ALA A 251 28.40 39.37 11.86
N ALA A 252 28.14 38.40 12.74
CA ALA A 252 28.16 38.58 14.20
C ALA A 252 29.58 38.70 14.78
N ALA A 253 30.60 38.22 14.06
CA ALA A 253 31.99 38.36 14.48
C ALA A 253 32.49 39.82 14.46
N GLY A 254 31.72 40.77 13.90
CA GLY A 254 32.08 42.20 13.82
C GLY A 254 33.36 42.45 13.01
N PRO A 255 33.73 43.72 12.71
CA PRO A 255 35.11 43.98 12.32
C PRO A 255 36.00 43.45 13.44
N ALA A 256 36.99 42.63 13.10
CA ALA A 256 37.97 42.15 14.06
C ALA A 256 38.42 43.34 14.90
N SER A 257 38.06 43.36 16.18
CA SER A 257 38.48 44.42 17.08
C SER A 257 39.99 44.53 16.96
N ASP A 258 40.51 45.73 16.65
CA ASP A 258 41.93 46.08 16.62
C ASP A 258 42.66 45.73 17.95
N ALA A 259 41.92 45.23 18.96
CA ALA A 259 42.45 44.61 20.15
C ALA A 259 43.32 43.36 19.89
N ALA A 260 43.15 42.63 18.77
CA ALA A 260 43.96 41.44 18.49
C ALA A 260 45.47 41.75 18.28
N PRO A 261 45.86 42.73 17.44
CA PRO A 261 47.26 43.17 17.36
C PRO A 261 47.76 43.85 18.64
N GLU A 262 46.89 44.56 19.39
CA GLU A 262 47.27 45.13 20.70
C GLU A 262 47.59 44.05 21.76
N LEU A 263 46.85 42.95 21.78
CA LEU A 263 47.08 41.85 22.71
C LEU A 263 48.35 41.07 22.36
N ALA A 264 48.62 40.89 21.05
CA ALA A 264 49.86 40.31 20.55
C ALA A 264 51.07 41.21 20.89
N GLY A 265 50.92 42.53 20.77
CA GLY A 265 51.91 43.51 21.21
C GLY A 265 52.18 43.44 22.71
N ARG A 266 51.14 43.39 23.56
CA ARG A 266 51.30 43.26 25.01
C ARG A 266 51.93 41.93 25.43
N THR A 267 51.58 40.82 24.80
CA THR A 267 52.20 39.51 25.10
C THR A 267 53.65 39.45 24.66
N ALA A 268 54.00 40.02 23.51
CA ALA A 268 55.39 40.15 23.08
C ALA A 268 56.22 41.01 24.05
N ALA A 269 55.65 42.13 24.54
CA ALA A 269 56.30 42.99 25.52
C ALA A 269 56.52 42.31 26.88
N VAL A 270 55.54 41.52 27.36
CA VAL A 270 55.67 40.74 28.59
C VAL A 270 56.74 39.65 28.46
N ILE A 271 56.81 38.96 27.32
CA ILE A 271 57.84 37.93 27.07
C ILE A 271 59.24 38.56 27.00
N ALA A 272 59.39 39.74 26.40
CA ALA A 272 60.64 40.48 26.36
C ALA A 272 61.10 40.91 27.76
N ALA A 273 60.19 41.50 28.55
CA ALA A 273 60.47 41.90 29.93
C ALA A 273 60.86 40.71 30.82
N TYR A 274 60.21 39.55 30.63
CA TYR A 274 60.56 38.34 31.38
C TYR A 274 61.96 37.81 31.01
N ARG A 275 62.36 37.91 29.73
CA ARG A 275 63.72 37.54 29.30
C ARG A 275 64.79 38.44 29.93
N GLU A 276 64.56 39.75 29.99
CA GLU A 276 65.49 40.69 30.62
C GLU A 276 65.66 40.42 32.12
N LEU A 277 64.57 40.05 32.82
CA LEU A 277 64.60 39.68 34.24
C LEU A 277 65.30 38.35 34.54
N THR A 278 65.35 37.42 33.58
CA THR A 278 66.00 36.10 33.74
C THR A 278 67.38 36.00 33.11
N GLY A 279 67.81 37.02 32.35
CA GLY A 279 69.05 37.05 31.57
C GLY A 279 70.13 37.99 32.12
N GLY A 280 69.92 38.62 33.27
CA GLY A 280 70.91 39.37 34.05
C GLY A 280 71.11 38.74 35.42
#